data_AF-A0A9E3TYX0-F1
#
_entry.id   AF-A0A9E3TYX0-F1
#
_cell.length_a   1.000
_cell.length_b   1.000
_cell.length_c   1.000
_cell.angle_alpha   90.00
_cell.angle_beta   90.00
_cell.angle_gamma   90.00
#
_symmetry.space_group_name_H-M   'P 1'
#
loop_
_entity.id
_entity.type
_entity.pdbx_description
1 polymer ?
#
loop_
_entity_poly.entity_id
_entity_poly.type
_entity_poly.pdbx_seq_one_letter_code
_entity_poly.pdbx_strand_id
1 'polypeptide(L)'
;MRLQLAADLIDDDPANDVALGFIGLGPKYYRRNAPEVMADEWEDRVDTVGRGLLGLTVACARCHDHKYDPIPTEDYYALAGVFAGTQMFNRPMDAERETKNGGEAKNPDESFHVVRDDKPTDLAVMIRGDVNNRGPVVPRRFLQVLCDGEPTPFQDGSGRRELAESIASSDNPLTAR
;
A
#
# COMPACT_ATOMS: atom_id res chain seq x y z
N MET A 1 5.91 -13.56 2.94
CA MET A 1 5.65 -12.46 2.00
C MET A 1 4.24 -11.88 2.17
N ARG A 2 3.15 -12.63 1.99
CA ARG A 2 1.77 -12.10 2.09
C ARG A 2 1.50 -11.29 3.37
N LEU A 3 1.99 -11.77 4.51
CA LEU A 3 1.87 -11.11 5.82
C LEU A 3 2.48 -9.69 5.85
N GLN A 4 3.51 -9.40 5.06
CA GLN A 4 4.14 -8.06 5.03
C GLN A 4 3.20 -6.97 4.50
N LEU A 5 2.12 -7.35 3.82
CA LEU A 5 1.15 -6.43 3.23
C LEU A 5 -0.23 -6.54 3.87
N ALA A 6 -0.59 -7.72 4.39
CA ALA A 6 -1.97 -8.03 4.76
C ALA A 6 -2.07 -9.03 5.93
N ALA A 7 -1.14 -9.03 6.89
CA ALA A 7 -1.21 -9.92 8.06
C ALA A 7 -2.58 -9.85 8.77
N ASP A 8 -3.04 -8.63 9.05
CA ASP A 8 -4.31 -8.34 9.72
C ASP A 8 -5.57 -8.75 8.93
N LEU A 9 -5.41 -9.09 7.65
CA LEU A 9 -6.52 -9.46 6.74
C LEU A 9 -6.52 -10.94 6.35
N ILE A 10 -5.46 -11.68 6.68
CA ILE A 10 -5.23 -13.07 6.22
C ILE A 10 -5.00 -14.01 7.40
N ASP A 11 -4.50 -13.49 8.52
CA ASP A 11 -4.16 -14.28 9.71
C ASP A 11 -4.89 -13.73 10.94
N ASP A 12 -5.33 -14.64 11.79
CA ASP A 12 -6.01 -14.30 13.04
C ASP A 12 -5.03 -14.15 14.22
N ASP A 13 -3.76 -14.56 14.05
CA ASP A 13 -2.72 -14.41 15.08
C ASP A 13 -2.18 -12.96 15.14
N PRO A 14 -2.49 -12.19 16.20
CA PRO A 14 -2.03 -10.81 16.34
C PRO A 14 -0.50 -10.67 16.36
N ALA A 15 0.23 -11.75 16.71
CA ALA A 15 1.68 -11.73 16.67
C ALA A 15 2.22 -11.53 15.25
N ASN A 16 1.48 -11.93 14.22
CA ASN A 16 1.89 -11.79 12.82
C ASN A 16 1.68 -10.37 12.27
N ASP A 17 0.91 -9.52 12.96
CA ASP A 17 0.70 -8.11 12.58
C ASP A 17 2.02 -7.32 12.54
N VAL A 18 3.06 -7.75 13.26
CA VAL A 18 4.40 -7.13 13.21
C VAL A 18 4.99 -7.12 11.79
N ALA A 19 4.56 -8.04 10.91
CA ALA A 19 4.98 -8.08 9.52
C ALA A 19 4.56 -6.82 8.74
N LEU A 20 3.46 -6.17 9.15
CA LEU A 20 2.96 -4.92 8.54
C LEU A 20 3.88 -3.73 8.79
N GLY A 21 4.88 -3.87 9.66
CA GLY A 21 5.97 -2.89 9.78
C GLY A 21 6.66 -2.64 8.44
N PHE A 22 6.65 -3.61 7.51
CA PHE A 22 7.20 -3.44 6.15
C PHE A 22 6.61 -2.25 5.39
N ILE A 23 5.29 -1.99 5.54
CA ILE A 23 4.60 -0.84 4.91
C ILE A 23 4.14 0.24 5.91
N GLY A 24 4.40 0.02 7.21
CA GLY A 24 4.00 0.89 8.32
C GLY A 24 5.13 1.74 8.92
N LEU A 25 6.40 1.42 8.65
CA LEU A 25 7.57 2.09 9.24
C LEU A 25 8.22 3.15 8.33
N GLY A 26 7.53 3.58 7.27
CA GLY A 26 7.96 4.69 6.42
C GLY A 26 8.05 6.03 7.18
N PRO A 27 8.67 7.05 6.55
CA PRO A 27 8.80 8.38 7.13
C PRO A 27 7.43 8.97 7.51
N LYS A 28 7.37 9.57 8.71
CA LYS A 28 6.18 10.27 9.20
C LYS A 28 6.38 11.77 9.06
N TYR A 29 5.63 12.39 8.16
CA TYR A 29 5.76 13.81 7.86
C TYR A 29 4.81 14.68 8.70
N TYR A 30 5.16 15.95 8.87
CA TYR A 30 4.27 16.96 9.46
C TYR A 30 3.17 17.35 8.47
N ARG A 31 1.97 17.72 8.95
CA ARG A 31 0.78 18.01 8.12
C ARG A 31 0.36 16.85 7.20
N ARG A 32 0.19 15.64 7.76
CA ARG A 32 -0.22 14.43 7.00
C ARG A 32 -1.50 14.54 6.18
N ASN A 33 -2.39 15.47 6.50
CA ASN A 33 -3.61 15.69 5.71
C ASN A 33 -3.39 16.61 4.50
N ALA A 34 -2.17 17.16 4.32
CA ALA A 34 -1.83 17.93 3.13
C ALA A 34 -1.69 16.98 1.93
N PRO A 35 -2.33 17.27 0.78
CA PRO A 35 -2.29 16.40 -0.40
C PRO A 35 -0.87 16.03 -0.86
N GLU A 36 0.07 16.98 -0.79
CA GLU A 36 1.47 16.76 -1.15
C GLU A 36 2.12 15.73 -0.25
N VAL A 37 1.89 15.83 1.06
CA VAL A 37 2.44 14.91 2.06
C VAL A 37 1.84 13.52 1.90
N MET A 38 0.52 13.42 1.66
CA MET A 38 -0.11 12.14 1.39
C MET A 38 0.47 11.47 0.14
N ALA A 39 0.68 12.25 -0.93
CA ALA A 39 1.26 11.73 -2.17
C ALA A 39 2.68 11.20 -1.96
N ASP A 40 3.48 11.84 -1.10
CA ASP A 40 4.83 11.36 -0.74
C ASP A 40 4.78 10.10 0.15
N GLU A 41 3.83 10.02 1.09
CA GLU A 41 3.62 8.78 1.89
C GLU A 41 3.08 7.61 1.06
N TRP A 42 2.35 7.86 -0.03
CA TRP A 42 1.93 6.82 -0.97
C TRP A 42 3.09 6.37 -1.85
N GLU A 43 3.88 7.33 -2.35
CA GLU A 43 5.07 7.05 -3.15
C GLU A 43 6.07 6.17 -2.39
N ASP A 44 6.36 6.48 -1.13
CA ASP A 44 7.27 5.68 -0.28
C ASP A 44 6.82 4.22 -0.16
N ARG A 45 5.51 3.98 0.01
CA ARG A 45 4.96 2.62 0.11
C ARG A 45 4.98 1.90 -1.25
N VAL A 46 4.67 2.61 -2.34
CA VAL A 46 4.79 2.06 -3.70
C VAL A 46 6.25 1.71 -4.01
N ASP A 47 7.22 2.54 -3.63
CA ASP A 47 8.65 2.27 -3.83
C ASP A 47 9.12 1.08 -2.98
N THR A 48 8.73 1.05 -1.71
CA THR A 48 9.05 -0.05 -0.77
C THR A 48 8.54 -1.40 -1.30
N VAL A 49 7.29 -1.47 -1.76
CA VAL A 49 6.72 -2.70 -2.32
C VAL A 49 7.31 -3.02 -3.69
N GLY A 50 7.41 -2.03 -4.58
CA GLY A 50 7.93 -2.19 -5.93
C GLY A 50 9.37 -2.69 -5.93
N ARG A 51 10.29 -1.99 -5.26
CA ARG A 51 11.70 -2.39 -5.21
C ARG A 51 11.92 -3.60 -4.30
N GLY A 52 11.24 -3.65 -3.17
CA GLY A 52 11.47 -4.67 -2.14
C GLY A 52 10.92 -6.04 -2.49
N LEU A 53 9.74 -6.11 -3.12
CA LEU A 53 9.07 -7.39 -3.40
C LEU A 53 9.04 -7.76 -4.89
N LEU A 54 9.02 -6.76 -5.79
CA LEU A 54 8.93 -7.00 -7.25
C LEU A 54 10.25 -6.73 -7.98
N GLY A 55 11.22 -6.04 -7.36
CA GLY A 55 12.43 -5.59 -8.03
C GLY A 55 12.18 -4.55 -9.13
N LEU A 56 11.05 -3.83 -9.06
CA LEU A 56 10.61 -2.84 -10.04
C LEU A 56 10.59 -1.43 -9.44
N THR A 57 10.99 -0.42 -10.22
CA THR A 57 10.95 0.99 -9.80
C THR A 57 9.62 1.65 -10.13
N VAL A 58 8.50 1.08 -9.64
CA VAL A 58 7.14 1.53 -9.96
C VAL A 58 6.90 3.01 -9.57
N ALA A 59 7.46 3.47 -8.46
CA ALA A 59 7.36 4.85 -7.99
C ALA A 59 7.84 5.88 -9.01
N CYS A 60 8.77 5.53 -9.91
CA CYS A 60 9.22 6.42 -10.97
C CYS A 60 8.11 6.77 -11.98
N ALA A 61 7.03 5.98 -12.05
CA ALA A 61 5.89 6.25 -12.92
C ALA A 61 4.92 7.30 -12.35
N ARG A 62 5.18 7.90 -11.17
CA ARG A 62 4.31 8.90 -10.52
C ARG A 62 3.97 10.09 -11.42
N CYS A 63 4.93 10.57 -12.21
CA CYS A 63 4.78 11.81 -12.98
C CYS A 63 4.55 11.58 -14.47
N HIS A 64 5.06 10.48 -15.01
CA HIS A 64 4.94 10.09 -16.40
C HIS A 64 5.16 8.59 -16.51
N ASP A 65 4.78 8.01 -17.64
CA ASP A 65 4.99 6.58 -17.88
C ASP A 65 6.46 6.24 -17.69
N HIS A 66 6.72 5.10 -17.06
CA HIS A 66 8.04 4.71 -16.66
C HIS A 66 9.01 4.73 -17.86
N LYS A 67 10.23 5.23 -17.64
CA LYS A 67 11.15 5.59 -18.73
C LYS A 67 11.57 4.39 -19.60
N TYR A 68 11.72 3.22 -18.99
CA TYR A 68 12.30 2.03 -19.64
C TYR A 68 11.33 0.86 -19.64
N ASP A 69 10.80 0.52 -18.46
CA ASP A 69 9.80 -0.54 -18.32
C ASP A 69 8.40 -0.07 -18.76
N PRO A 70 7.55 -0.96 -19.32
CA PRO A 70 6.21 -0.62 -19.79
C PRO A 70 5.22 -0.53 -18.63
N ILE A 71 5.51 0.36 -17.67
CA ILE A 71 4.67 0.65 -16.51
C ILE A 71 4.02 2.02 -16.75
N PRO A 72 2.72 2.07 -17.09
CA PRO A 72 2.03 3.34 -17.28
C PRO A 72 1.89 4.09 -15.95
N THR A 73 1.70 5.40 -16.04
CA THR A 73 1.41 6.27 -14.90
C THR A 73 0.20 5.74 -14.10
N GLU A 74 -0.79 5.16 -14.78
CA GLU A 74 -1.97 4.57 -14.17
C GLU A 74 -1.64 3.44 -13.20
N ASP A 75 -0.64 2.60 -13.49
CA ASP A 75 -0.26 1.49 -12.61
C ASP A 75 0.31 2.00 -11.28
N TYR A 76 1.05 3.11 -11.30
CA TYR A 76 1.47 3.79 -10.08
C TYR A 76 0.26 4.24 -9.25
N TYR A 77 -0.72 4.91 -9.86
CA TYR A 77 -1.89 5.41 -9.13
C TYR A 77 -2.83 4.28 -8.67
N ALA A 78 -2.89 3.16 -9.40
CA ALA A 78 -3.59 1.95 -8.99
C ALA A 78 -3.00 1.37 -7.68
N LEU A 79 -1.67 1.26 -7.59
CA LEU A 79 -1.01 0.81 -6.35
C LEU A 79 -1.06 1.87 -5.24
N ALA A 80 -0.85 3.15 -5.57
CA ALA A 80 -0.97 4.23 -4.59
C ALA A 80 -2.37 4.28 -3.96
N GLY A 81 -3.42 3.97 -4.73
CA GLY A 81 -4.78 3.85 -4.21
C GLY A 81 -4.94 2.77 -3.13
N VAL A 82 -4.20 1.66 -3.24
CA VAL A 82 -4.20 0.63 -2.19
C VAL A 82 -3.75 1.22 -0.86
N PHE A 83 -2.67 2.00 -0.88
CA PHE A 83 -2.14 2.62 0.33
C PHE A 83 -2.92 3.86 0.77
N ALA A 84 -3.57 4.57 -0.14
CA ALA A 84 -4.49 5.66 0.18
C ALA A 84 -5.70 5.16 0.98
N GLY A 85 -6.09 3.90 0.80
CA GLY A 85 -7.12 3.24 1.60
C GLY A 85 -6.64 2.66 2.94
N THR A 86 -5.50 3.11 3.46
CA THR A 86 -4.93 2.60 4.72
C THR A 86 -4.68 3.73 5.72
N GLN A 87 -4.65 3.38 7.00
CA GLN A 87 -4.27 4.29 8.07
C GLN A 87 -3.25 3.65 9.00
N MET A 88 -2.42 4.48 9.63
CA MET A 88 -1.51 4.02 10.67
C MET A 88 -2.30 3.63 11.91
N PHE A 89 -1.89 2.53 12.54
CA PHE A 89 -2.52 2.00 13.74
C PHE A 89 -1.43 1.59 14.75
N ASN A 90 -1.59 2.00 16.00
CA ASN A 90 -0.70 1.60 17.07
C ASN A 90 -1.24 0.32 17.70
N ARG A 91 -0.76 -0.83 17.21
CA ARG A 91 -1.19 -2.15 17.69
C ARG A 91 -0.56 -2.41 19.06
N PRO A 92 -1.36 -2.73 20.10
CA PRO A 92 -0.80 -3.12 21.40
C PRO A 92 0.10 -4.36 21.28
N MET A 93 1.19 -4.40 22.04
CA MET A 93 2.13 -5.54 22.03
C MET A 93 1.52 -6.84 22.56
N ASP A 94 0.56 -6.75 23.47
CA ASP A 94 -0.18 -7.88 24.03
C ASP A 94 -1.65 -7.49 24.25
N ALA A 95 -2.53 -8.48 24.37
CA ALA A 95 -3.97 -8.29 24.54
C ALA A 95 -4.34 -7.69 25.93
N GLU A 96 -3.39 -7.64 26.86
CA GLU A 96 -3.59 -7.18 28.23
C GLU A 96 -3.35 -5.67 28.38
N ARG A 97 -2.77 -5.02 27.37
CA ARG A 97 -2.52 -3.56 27.38
C ARG A 97 -3.78 -2.72 27.31
N GLU A 98 -3.71 -1.56 27.96
CA GLU A 98 -4.76 -0.55 27.86
C GLU A 98 -4.87 0.00 26.44
N THR A 99 -6.08 -0.11 25.87
CA THR A 99 -6.42 0.48 24.58
C THR A 99 -7.30 1.71 24.73
N LYS A 100 -7.20 2.65 23.80
CA LYS A 100 -8.21 3.71 23.60
C LYS A 100 -9.32 3.24 22.66
N ASN A 101 -10.33 4.09 22.45
CA ASN A 101 -11.41 3.82 21.49
C ASN A 101 -10.84 3.46 20.11
N GLY A 102 -11.31 2.35 19.54
CA GLY A 102 -10.85 1.84 18.25
C GLY A 102 -9.67 0.86 18.34
N GLY A 103 -9.28 0.41 19.54
CA GLY A 103 -8.34 -0.70 19.76
C GLY A 103 -6.85 -0.32 19.72
N GLU A 104 -6.52 0.96 19.55
CA GLU A 104 -5.15 1.43 19.57
C GLU A 104 -4.57 1.43 20.99
N ALA A 105 -3.27 1.15 21.11
CA ALA A 105 -2.56 1.26 22.37
C ALA A 105 -2.65 2.69 22.94
N LYS A 106 -2.92 2.78 24.25
CA LYS A 106 -2.95 4.06 24.97
C LYS A 106 -1.55 4.64 25.16
N ASN A 107 -0.56 3.78 25.44
CA ASN A 107 0.86 4.14 25.53
C ASN A 107 1.59 3.72 24.23
N PRO A 108 2.18 4.67 23.48
CA PRO A 108 2.91 4.35 22.24
C PRO A 108 4.10 3.40 22.46
N ASP A 109 4.77 3.47 23.61
CA ASP A 109 5.96 2.64 23.91
C ASP A 109 5.61 1.15 24.09
N GLU A 110 4.32 0.84 24.24
CA GLU A 110 3.79 -0.51 24.42
C GLU A 110 3.07 -1.01 23.15
N SER A 111 3.44 -0.42 22.01
CA SER A 111 2.82 -0.70 20.73
C SER A 111 3.84 -0.91 19.64
N PHE A 112 3.44 -1.61 18.58
CA PHE A 112 4.14 -1.59 17.31
C PHE A 112 3.29 -0.86 16.27
N HIS A 113 3.96 -0.09 15.42
CA HIS A 113 3.32 0.66 14.35
C HIS A 113 3.01 -0.27 13.18
N VAL A 114 1.73 -0.41 12.89
CA VAL A 114 1.22 -1.16 11.74
C VAL A 114 0.33 -0.28 10.89
N VAL A 115 -0.08 -0.80 9.74
CA VAL A 115 -1.19 -0.25 8.98
C VAL A 115 -2.44 -1.08 9.21
N ARG A 116 -3.60 -0.48 9.05
CA ARG A 116 -4.88 -1.17 8.92
C ARG A 116 -5.67 -0.57 7.77
N ASP A 117 -6.67 -1.30 7.30
CA ASP A 117 -7.59 -0.76 6.30
C ASP A 117 -8.38 0.45 6.84
N ASP A 118 -8.61 1.41 5.96
CA ASP A 118 -9.53 2.51 6.16
C ASP A 118 -10.50 2.55 4.96
N LYS A 119 -10.94 3.74 4.53
CA LYS A 119 -11.87 3.85 3.42
C LYS A 119 -11.20 3.43 2.11
N PRO A 120 -11.74 2.42 1.39
CA PRO A 120 -11.28 2.08 0.04
C PRO A 120 -11.23 3.32 -0.86
N THR A 121 -10.08 3.57 -1.48
CA THR A 121 -9.83 4.83 -2.21
C THR A 121 -9.15 4.58 -3.55
N ASP A 122 -9.88 4.78 -4.64
CA ASP A 122 -9.29 4.88 -5.98
C ASP A 122 -8.79 6.31 -6.21
N LEU A 123 -7.59 6.45 -6.76
CA LEU A 123 -6.95 7.75 -6.96
C LEU A 123 -7.14 8.27 -8.38
N ALA A 124 -7.30 9.58 -8.51
CA ALA A 124 -7.09 10.26 -9.77
C ALA A 124 -5.61 10.29 -10.12
N VAL A 125 -5.29 10.10 -11.41
CA VAL A 125 -3.94 10.32 -11.93
C VAL A 125 -3.58 11.78 -11.71
N MET A 126 -2.55 12.06 -10.93
CA MET A 126 -2.04 13.41 -10.78
C MET A 126 -1.10 13.71 -11.94
N ILE A 127 -1.52 14.63 -12.80
CA ILE A 127 -0.81 14.93 -14.05
C ILE A 127 0.55 15.52 -13.71
N ARG A 128 1.63 14.84 -14.13
CA ARG A 128 3.01 15.19 -13.77
C ARG A 128 3.28 15.19 -12.26
N GLY A 129 2.51 14.40 -11.49
CA GLY A 129 2.64 14.30 -10.04
C GLY A 129 2.07 15.51 -9.28
N ASP A 130 1.41 16.44 -9.96
CA ASP A 130 0.80 17.62 -9.32
C ASP A 130 -0.54 17.27 -8.68
N VAL A 131 -0.57 17.24 -7.34
CA VAL A 131 -1.75 16.91 -6.53
C VAL A 131 -2.97 17.82 -6.79
N ASN A 132 -2.74 18.98 -7.39
CA ASN A 132 -3.77 19.96 -7.75
C ASN A 132 -4.27 19.80 -9.19
N ASN A 133 -3.60 19.00 -10.02
CA ASN A 133 -3.98 18.74 -11.40
C ASN A 133 -4.35 17.27 -11.59
N ARG A 134 -5.65 16.97 -11.54
CA ARG A 134 -6.19 15.61 -11.51
C ARG A 134 -6.78 15.21 -12.85
N GLY A 135 -6.34 14.07 -13.36
CA GLY A 135 -6.88 13.37 -14.50
C GLY A 135 -7.96 12.34 -14.10
N PRO A 136 -8.15 11.30 -14.92
CA PRO A 136 -9.10 10.21 -14.64
C PRO A 136 -8.78 9.47 -13.34
N VAL A 137 -9.83 8.96 -12.69
CA VAL A 137 -9.71 8.03 -11.56
C VAL A 137 -9.34 6.65 -12.10
N VAL A 138 -8.34 6.03 -11.49
CA VAL A 138 -7.86 4.70 -11.83
C VAL A 138 -8.25 3.75 -10.71
N PRO A 139 -8.94 2.64 -11.01
CA PRO A 139 -9.26 1.64 -9.99
C PRO A 139 -7.98 1.01 -9.45
N ARG A 140 -7.97 0.71 -8.16
CA ARG A 140 -6.91 -0.11 -7.55
C ARG A 140 -6.85 -1.47 -8.25
N ARG A 141 -5.66 -1.89 -8.65
CA ARG A 141 -5.41 -3.15 -9.37
C ARG A 141 -3.92 -3.48 -9.35
N PHE A 142 -3.57 -4.69 -9.77
CA PHE A 142 -2.17 -5.07 -9.94
C PHE A 142 -1.54 -4.44 -11.20
N LEU A 143 -0.21 -4.56 -11.31
CA LEU A 143 0.55 -4.01 -12.42
C LEU A 143 0.18 -4.72 -13.73
N GLN A 144 -0.21 -3.95 -14.75
CA GLN A 144 -0.65 -4.49 -16.04
C GLN A 144 0.46 -5.31 -16.70
N VAL A 145 1.71 -4.86 -16.60
CA VAL A 145 2.87 -5.56 -17.16
C VAL A 145 3.09 -6.97 -16.58
N LEU A 146 2.54 -7.24 -15.39
CA LEU A 146 2.67 -8.54 -14.71
C LEU A 146 1.42 -9.42 -14.83
N CYS A 147 0.42 -8.99 -15.61
CA CYS A 147 -0.82 -9.72 -15.82
C CYS A 147 -0.91 -10.28 -17.24
N ASP A 148 -1.48 -11.48 -17.37
CA ASP A 148 -1.92 -12.00 -18.67
C ASP A 148 -3.23 -11.31 -19.08
N GLY A 149 -3.09 -10.19 -19.81
CA GLY A 149 -4.23 -9.41 -20.30
C GLY A 149 -4.58 -8.21 -19.41
N GLU A 150 -5.86 -7.84 -19.40
CA GLU A 150 -6.34 -6.67 -18.65
C GLU A 150 -6.40 -6.97 -17.14
N PRO A 151 -5.72 -6.18 -16.29
CA PRO A 151 -5.70 -6.39 -14.84
C PRO A 151 -7.08 -6.16 -14.22
N THR A 152 -7.51 -7.09 -13.37
CA THR A 152 -8.80 -7.00 -12.68
C THR A 152 -8.71 -6.00 -11.52
N PRO A 153 -9.67 -5.06 -11.38
CA PRO A 153 -9.77 -4.18 -10.22
C PRO A 153 -9.97 -4.91 -8.90
N PHE A 154 -9.23 -4.48 -7.88
CA PHE A 154 -9.37 -4.89 -6.49
C PHE A 154 -10.69 -4.42 -5.90
N GLN A 155 -11.37 -5.31 -5.18
CA GLN A 155 -12.73 -5.08 -4.66
C GLN A 155 -12.81 -5.08 -3.13
N ASP A 156 -11.84 -5.69 -2.44
CA ASP A 156 -11.92 -5.92 -0.99
C ASP A 156 -11.07 -4.94 -0.19
N GLY A 157 -11.70 -4.30 0.81
CA GLY A 157 -11.07 -3.34 1.70
C GLY A 157 -10.21 -2.31 0.94
N SER A 158 -8.99 -2.09 1.43
CA SER A 158 -7.99 -1.25 0.77
C SER A 158 -7.44 -1.86 -0.53
N GLY A 159 -7.59 -3.16 -0.75
CA GLY A 159 -6.93 -3.92 -1.82
C GLY A 159 -5.59 -4.51 -1.39
N ARG A 160 -5.14 -4.31 -0.13
CA ARG A 160 -3.86 -4.85 0.37
C ARG A 160 -3.80 -6.37 0.33
N ARG A 161 -4.89 -7.05 0.65
CA ARG A 161 -4.97 -8.52 0.60
C ARG A 161 -4.83 -9.01 -0.84
N GLU A 162 -5.59 -8.44 -1.76
CA GLU A 162 -5.54 -8.80 -3.18
C GLU A 162 -4.18 -8.48 -3.80
N LEU A 163 -3.53 -7.37 -3.40
CA LEU A 163 -2.15 -7.06 -3.77
C LEU A 163 -1.17 -8.12 -3.24
N ALA A 164 -1.30 -8.51 -1.96
CA ALA A 164 -0.45 -9.54 -1.35
C ALA A 164 -0.59 -10.90 -2.05
N GLU A 165 -1.82 -11.26 -2.43
CA GLU A 165 -2.14 -12.46 -3.19
C GLU A 165 -1.58 -12.39 -4.61
N SER A 166 -1.73 -11.26 -5.30
CA SER A 166 -1.21 -11.03 -6.66
C SER A 166 0.31 -11.13 -6.71
N ILE A 167 1.01 -10.50 -5.76
CA ILE A 167 2.48 -10.59 -5.69
C ILE A 167 2.90 -12.04 -5.40
N ALA A 168 2.21 -12.75 -4.50
CA ALA A 168 2.56 -14.13 -4.13
C ALA A 168 1.97 -15.19 -5.06
N SER A 169 1.35 -14.79 -6.17
CA SER A 169 0.74 -15.73 -7.11
C SER A 169 1.82 -16.54 -7.82
N SER A 170 1.52 -17.80 -8.13
CA SER A 170 2.34 -18.61 -9.05
C SER A 170 2.31 -18.06 -10.47
N ASP A 171 1.28 -17.28 -10.82
CA ASP A 171 1.07 -16.71 -12.14
C ASP A 171 1.81 -15.37 -12.29
N ASN A 172 2.32 -14.79 -11.21
CA ASN A 172 3.17 -13.60 -11.28
C ASN A 172 4.55 -14.02 -11.84
N PRO A 173 4.96 -13.51 -13.02
CA PRO A 173 6.17 -13.97 -13.70
C PRO A 173 7.47 -13.65 -12.96
N LEU A 174 7.42 -12.77 -11.94
CA LEU A 174 8.59 -12.38 -11.14
C LEU A 174 8.79 -13.28 -9.90
N THR A 175 7.76 -13.98 -9.44
CA THR A 175 7.78 -14.77 -8.21
C THR A 175 7.91 -16.27 -8.44
N ALA A 176 8.05 -16.71 -9.69
CA ALA A 176 8.36 -18.08 -10.03
C ALA A 176 9.83 -18.42 -9.73
N ARG A 177 10.12 -18.83 -8.49
CA ARG A 177 11.26 -19.70 -8.13
C ARG A 177 10.88 -20.67 -7.01
#